data_AF-W8ZKX5-F1
#
_entry.id   AF-W8ZKX5-F1
#
_cell.length_a   1.000
_cell.length_b   1.000
_cell.length_c   1.000
_cell.angle_alpha   90.00
_cell.angle_beta   90.00
_cell.angle_gamma   90.00
#
_symmetry.space_group_name_H-M   'P 1'
#
loop_
_entity.id
_entity.type
_entity.pdbx_description
1 polymer ?
#
loop_
_entity_poly.entity_id
_entity_poly.type
_entity_poly.pdbx_seq_one_letter_code
_entity_poly.pdbx_strand_id
1 'polypeptide(L)'
;MNPIQKRQKGARSLSLAPASLALMSMLMLASGCGAKSDAPANASAANNGGVVDSSQGVSPDSVGDPVAEATPSPDKDGSMPKDDPTTQSQEQKGSGTYNGLADGHSVEITTDTDTVVFQAATDQIKTLQDIETGEKVDFTYIVKELDTDSSGKVQQRWITSIQKSS
;
A
#
# COMPACT_ATOMS: atom_id res chain seq x y z
N MET A 1 42.35 27.32 43.33
CA MET A 1 41.36 27.55 44.41
C MET A 1 39.97 27.23 43.89
N ASN A 2 39.32 26.32 44.61
CA ASN A 2 37.91 25.95 44.76
C ASN A 2 36.89 26.04 43.60
N PRO A 3 36.24 24.90 43.27
CA PRO A 3 34.88 24.85 42.73
C PRO A 3 33.86 25.03 43.88
N ILE A 4 32.55 25.13 43.56
CA ILE A 4 31.35 24.80 44.37
C ILE A 4 30.20 25.79 44.05
N GLN A 5 29.07 25.26 43.56
CA GLN A 5 27.73 25.36 44.19
C GLN A 5 26.91 24.16 43.70
N LYS A 6 26.94 23.01 44.39
CA LYS A 6 25.97 22.55 45.40
C LYS A 6 24.49 22.81 45.08
N ARG A 7 23.85 21.72 44.63
CA ARG A 7 22.58 21.12 45.11
C ARG A 7 21.38 22.03 45.38
N GLN A 8 20.28 21.73 44.70
CA GLN A 8 19.01 21.51 45.40
C GLN A 8 18.41 20.14 45.02
N LYS A 9 18.34 19.28 46.03
CA LYS A 9 17.49 18.09 46.11
C LYS A 9 16.15 18.52 46.71
N GLY A 10 15.07 17.91 46.24
CA GLY A 10 13.80 17.83 46.95
C GLY A 10 12.61 18.17 46.04
N ALA A 11 11.46 17.53 46.13
CA ALA A 11 11.07 16.38 46.93
C ALA A 11 9.68 15.92 46.41
N ARG A 12 9.41 14.62 46.57
CA ARG A 12 8.10 14.02 46.83
C ARG A 12 7.07 13.94 45.68
N SER A 13 6.95 12.70 45.24
CA SER A 13 5.72 11.99 44.92
C SER A 13 4.45 12.53 45.60
N LEU A 14 3.42 12.79 44.81
CA LEU A 14 2.04 12.53 45.20
C LEU A 14 1.38 11.64 44.13
N SER A 15 0.95 10.48 44.58
CA SER A 15 -0.07 9.63 43.97
C SER A 15 -1.44 10.16 44.38
N LEU A 16 -2.40 10.19 43.44
CA LEU A 16 -3.87 10.21 43.58
C LEU A 16 -4.42 10.50 42.17
N ALA A 17 -5.38 9.82 41.54
CA ALA A 17 -6.16 8.62 41.78
C ALA A 17 -6.74 8.16 40.42
N PRO A 18 -7.09 6.88 40.22
CA PRO A 18 -7.82 6.41 39.05
C PRO A 18 -9.33 6.55 39.30
N ALA A 19 -10.05 7.34 38.51
CA ALA A 19 -11.51 7.31 38.48
C ALA A 19 -12.05 8.02 37.23
N SER A 20 -12.31 7.26 36.17
CA SER A 20 -13.46 7.49 35.28
C SER A 20 -13.71 6.23 34.48
N LEU A 21 -14.39 5.28 35.13
CA LEU A 21 -15.23 4.31 34.45
C LEU A 21 -16.36 5.12 33.77
N ALA A 22 -16.27 5.30 32.45
CA ALA A 22 -17.43 5.61 31.63
C ALA A 22 -17.66 4.42 30.70
N LEU A 23 -18.37 3.44 31.24
CA LEU A 23 -19.03 2.38 30.49
C LEU A 23 -20.15 3.05 29.67
N MET A 24 -19.98 3.17 28.36
CA MET A 24 -21.12 3.31 27.46
C MET A 24 -20.88 2.51 26.19
N SER A 25 -21.29 1.24 26.29
CA SER A 25 -21.54 0.34 25.18
C SER A 25 -22.72 0.86 24.37
N MET A 26 -22.50 1.17 23.09
CA MET A 26 -23.59 1.29 22.12
C MET A 26 -23.29 0.38 20.94
N LEU A 27 -23.78 -0.87 21.06
CA LEU A 27 -23.94 -1.81 19.97
C LEU A 27 -24.98 -1.24 18.99
N MET A 28 -24.55 -0.87 17.79
CA MET A 28 -25.45 -0.69 16.64
C MET A 28 -25.31 -1.92 15.74
N LEU A 29 -26.06 -2.97 16.09
CA LEU A 29 -26.27 -4.14 15.25
C LEU A 29 -27.54 -3.97 14.42
N ALA A 30 -27.42 -4.34 13.14
CA ALA A 30 -28.47 -4.74 12.21
C ALA A 30 -29.37 -3.63 11.60
N SER A 31 -29.03 -3.26 10.36
CA SER A 31 -30.03 -3.02 9.32
C SER A 31 -29.61 -3.80 8.09
N GLY A 32 -29.98 -5.08 8.08
CA GLY A 32 -30.00 -5.90 6.89
C GLY A 32 -31.11 -5.43 5.97
N CYS A 33 -30.75 -5.00 4.75
CA CYS A 33 -31.70 -4.95 3.65
C CYS A 33 -31.71 -6.33 3.00
N GLY A 34 -32.73 -7.11 3.34
CA GLY A 34 -33.01 -8.36 2.66
C GLY A 34 -33.68 -8.08 1.32
N ALA A 35 -32.99 -8.43 0.22
CA ALA A 35 -33.67 -8.88 -0.99
C ALA A 35 -33.82 -10.41 -0.87
N LYS A 36 -35.03 -10.87 -0.60
CA LYS A 36 -35.44 -12.26 -0.80
C LYS A 36 -35.42 -12.55 -2.30
N SER A 37 -34.77 -13.64 -2.70
CA SER A 37 -35.25 -14.49 -3.80
C SER A 37 -34.74 -15.90 -3.54
N ASP A 38 -35.69 -16.83 -3.62
CA ASP A 38 -35.69 -18.19 -3.09
C ASP A 38 -34.60 -19.12 -3.64
N ALA A 39 -34.20 -20.08 -2.79
CA ALA A 39 -33.44 -21.27 -3.17
C ALA A 39 -34.37 -22.28 -3.91
N PRO A 40 -33.86 -23.35 -4.56
CA PRO A 40 -33.22 -24.45 -3.83
C PRO A 40 -31.98 -25.07 -4.50
N ALA A 41 -31.28 -25.82 -3.66
CA ALA A 41 -30.15 -26.68 -3.97
C ALA A 41 -30.42 -27.69 -5.10
N ASN A 42 -29.38 -28.01 -5.85
CA ASN A 42 -29.24 -29.35 -6.42
C ASN A 42 -27.81 -29.84 -6.25
N ALA A 43 -27.68 -30.99 -5.61
CA ALA A 43 -26.44 -31.71 -5.41
C ALA A 43 -26.37 -32.89 -6.39
N SER A 44 -25.14 -33.23 -6.77
CA SER A 44 -24.71 -34.51 -7.35
C SER A 44 -24.90 -34.69 -8.86
N ALA A 45 -23.77 -34.83 -9.58
CA ALA A 45 -23.36 -36.11 -10.17
C ALA A 45 -22.06 -35.96 -10.97
N ALA A 46 -21.09 -36.79 -10.65
CA ALA A 46 -19.97 -37.12 -11.53
C ALA A 46 -20.42 -38.09 -12.63
N ASN A 47 -19.98 -37.92 -13.87
CA ASN A 47 -19.35 -38.99 -14.66
C ASN A 47 -18.86 -38.55 -16.05
N ASN A 48 -17.61 -38.93 -16.34
CA ASN A 48 -17.02 -39.44 -17.58
C ASN A 48 -17.53 -39.02 -18.97
N GLY A 49 -16.56 -38.59 -19.79
CA GLY A 49 -16.18 -39.33 -21.00
C GLY A 49 -16.74 -38.82 -22.32
N GLY A 50 -15.87 -38.31 -23.19
CA GLY A 50 -16.23 -38.04 -24.58
C GLY A 50 -15.11 -37.35 -25.36
N VAL A 51 -14.18 -38.16 -25.87
CA VAL A 51 -13.25 -37.78 -26.93
C VAL A 51 -14.03 -37.39 -28.20
N VAL A 52 -13.70 -36.25 -28.81
CA VAL A 52 -13.83 -36.06 -30.25
C VAL A 52 -12.59 -35.33 -30.77
N ASP A 53 -11.75 -36.12 -31.43
CA ASP A 53 -10.71 -35.73 -32.36
C ASP A 53 -11.35 -35.06 -33.58
N SER A 54 -10.73 -34.00 -34.09
CA SER A 54 -10.96 -33.50 -35.44
C SER A 54 -9.71 -32.76 -35.91
N SER A 55 -8.80 -33.56 -36.46
CA SER A 55 -7.68 -33.11 -37.27
C SER A 55 -8.17 -32.71 -38.67
N GLN A 56 -7.90 -31.47 -39.10
CA GLN A 56 -7.77 -30.99 -40.50
C GLN A 56 -7.45 -29.49 -40.41
N GLY A 57 -6.33 -28.91 -40.87
CA GLY A 57 -5.38 -29.33 -41.90
C GLY A 57 -5.53 -28.47 -43.15
N VAL A 58 -5.12 -27.18 -43.10
CA VAL A 58 -4.70 -26.38 -44.29
C VAL A 58 -3.67 -25.31 -43.89
N SER A 59 -2.59 -25.25 -44.66
CA SER A 59 -1.56 -24.20 -44.84
C SER A 59 -1.35 -24.09 -46.37
N PRO A 60 -0.63 -23.10 -46.96
CA PRO A 60 -0.16 -21.78 -46.49
C PRO A 60 -0.46 -20.67 -47.57
N ASP A 61 0.26 -19.55 -47.50
CA ASP A 61 0.44 -18.48 -48.51
C ASP A 61 -0.59 -17.35 -48.61
N SER A 62 -0.25 -16.20 -48.01
CA SER A 62 -0.45 -14.90 -48.65
C SER A 62 0.66 -13.95 -48.21
N VAL A 63 1.60 -13.79 -49.12
CA VAL A 63 2.62 -12.75 -49.15
C VAL A 63 1.90 -11.42 -49.33
N GLY A 64 1.90 -10.58 -48.30
CA GLY A 64 1.44 -9.20 -48.36
C GLY A 64 2.64 -8.26 -48.23
N ASP A 65 2.87 -7.45 -49.27
CA ASP A 65 3.91 -6.43 -49.37
C ASP A 65 4.01 -5.50 -48.14
N PRO A 66 5.22 -5.04 -47.76
CA PRO A 66 5.37 -4.00 -46.76
C PRO A 66 4.96 -2.63 -47.34
N VAL A 67 3.80 -2.14 -46.91
CA VAL A 67 3.44 -0.72 -47.05
C VAL A 67 4.37 0.12 -46.20
N ALA A 68 5.03 1.06 -46.86
CA ALA A 68 5.81 2.10 -46.24
C ALA A 68 4.92 3.10 -45.47
N GLU A 69 5.56 3.76 -44.50
CA GLU A 69 5.26 5.11 -44.00
C GLU A 69 4.24 5.24 -42.85
N ALA A 70 4.79 5.44 -41.65
CA ALA A 70 4.48 6.60 -40.82
C ALA A 70 5.62 6.80 -39.80
N THR A 71 6.39 7.87 -39.99
CA THR A 71 7.30 8.42 -38.99
C THR A 71 6.49 8.89 -37.77
N PRO A 72 6.87 8.52 -36.52
CA PRO A 72 6.34 9.20 -35.36
C PRO A 72 7.08 10.54 -35.20
N SER A 73 6.43 11.63 -35.59
CA SER A 73 6.63 12.90 -34.88
C SER A 73 5.48 13.06 -33.90
N PRO A 74 5.77 13.13 -32.60
CA PRO A 74 4.96 13.91 -31.69
C PRO A 74 5.76 15.11 -31.20
N ASP A 75 5.08 16.23 -31.34
CA ASP A 75 5.44 17.56 -30.92
C ASP A 75 6.06 17.68 -29.52
N LYS A 76 6.87 18.72 -29.40
CA LYS A 76 7.21 19.35 -28.13
C LYS A 76 5.94 19.69 -27.34
N ASP A 77 6.15 19.70 -26.03
CA ASP A 77 5.36 20.38 -25.01
C ASP A 77 4.14 19.62 -24.48
N GLY A 78 4.44 18.58 -23.70
CA GLY A 78 3.66 18.25 -22.52
C GLY A 78 4.54 18.56 -21.32
N SER A 79 4.50 19.79 -20.83
CA SER A 79 4.89 20.10 -19.46
C SER A 79 4.10 19.18 -18.54
N MET A 80 4.70 18.07 -18.10
CA MET A 80 4.21 17.31 -16.95
C MET A 80 3.99 18.32 -15.82
N PRO A 81 2.88 18.27 -15.07
CA PRO A 81 2.81 18.96 -13.80
C PRO A 81 4.00 18.47 -12.99
N LYS A 82 4.98 19.34 -12.85
CA LYS A 82 6.06 19.14 -11.90
C LYS A 82 5.44 19.52 -10.58
N ASP A 83 4.61 18.62 -10.04
CA ASP A 83 4.22 18.64 -8.63
C ASP A 83 5.46 18.29 -7.83
N ASP A 84 6.45 19.18 -7.87
CA ASP A 84 7.52 19.20 -6.91
C ASP A 84 6.84 19.42 -5.55
N PRO A 85 6.98 18.47 -4.61
CA PRO A 85 6.29 18.53 -3.34
C PRO A 85 6.65 19.85 -2.66
N THR A 86 5.62 20.62 -2.31
CA THR A 86 5.81 21.99 -1.82
C THR A 86 6.54 22.01 -0.48
N THR A 87 6.52 20.88 0.25
CA THR A 87 7.27 20.62 1.47
C THR A 87 7.43 19.11 1.69
N GLN A 88 8.61 18.67 2.17
CA GLN A 88 8.85 17.29 2.60
C GLN A 88 9.35 17.22 4.04
N SER A 89 9.04 16.14 4.74
CA SER A 89 9.55 15.87 6.08
C SER A 89 11.03 15.44 6.06
N GLN A 90 11.65 15.39 7.24
CA GLN A 90 12.87 14.61 7.44
C GLN A 90 12.57 13.12 7.31
N GLU A 91 13.62 12.32 7.11
CA GLU A 91 13.52 10.86 7.11
C GLU A 91 13.03 10.33 8.46
N GLN A 92 12.04 9.45 8.41
CA GLN A 92 11.44 8.78 9.55
C GLN A 92 11.68 7.28 9.43
N LYS A 93 12.02 6.64 10.55
CA LYS A 93 12.16 5.18 10.61
C LYS A 93 10.83 4.54 11.01
N GLY A 94 10.54 3.39 10.44
CA GLY A 94 9.40 2.55 10.75
C GLY A 94 9.78 1.08 10.74
N SER A 95 8.97 0.28 11.40
CA SER A 95 9.01 -1.18 11.30
C SER A 95 7.57 -1.69 11.18
N GLY A 96 7.40 -2.86 10.60
CA GLY A 96 6.08 -3.42 10.40
C GLY A 96 6.12 -4.80 9.76
N THR A 97 4.93 -5.29 9.41
CA THR A 97 4.74 -6.53 8.65
C THR A 97 4.39 -6.17 7.22
N TYR A 98 5.16 -6.68 6.26
CA TYR A 98 4.90 -6.47 4.83
C TYR A 98 3.67 -7.26 4.39
N ASN A 99 2.68 -6.59 3.80
CA ASN A 99 1.45 -7.24 3.33
C ASN A 99 1.49 -7.56 1.83
N GLY A 100 2.40 -6.93 1.08
CA GLY A 100 2.46 -7.03 -0.37
C GLY A 100 2.45 -5.67 -1.05
N LEU A 101 2.39 -5.70 -2.38
CA LEU A 101 2.16 -4.51 -3.19
C LEU A 101 0.66 -4.24 -3.31
N ALA A 102 0.23 -3.02 -3.03
CA ALA A 102 -1.12 -2.55 -3.33
C ALA A 102 -1.28 -2.27 -4.82
N ASP A 103 -0.22 -1.79 -5.46
CA ASP A 103 -0.07 -1.61 -6.91
C ASP A 103 1.43 -1.61 -7.29
N GLY A 104 1.77 -1.39 -8.57
CA GLY A 104 3.17 -1.44 -9.04
C GLY A 104 4.13 -0.41 -8.42
N HIS A 105 3.63 0.59 -7.69
CA HIS A 105 4.39 1.67 -7.06
C HIS A 105 4.01 1.88 -5.58
N SER A 106 3.15 1.03 -5.03
CA SER A 106 2.61 1.19 -3.68
C SER A 106 2.74 -0.10 -2.90
N VAL A 107 3.27 -0.01 -1.69
CA VAL A 107 3.46 -1.13 -0.77
C VAL A 107 2.58 -0.95 0.47
N GLU A 108 1.95 -2.03 0.90
CA GLU A 108 1.16 -2.08 2.11
C GLU A 108 1.97 -2.69 3.27
N ILE A 109 2.03 -1.99 4.39
CA ILE A 109 2.75 -2.42 5.60
C ILE A 109 1.82 -2.24 6.80
N THR A 110 1.65 -3.31 7.57
CA THR A 110 0.99 -3.24 8.89
C THR A 110 2.01 -2.80 9.94
N THR A 111 1.87 -1.57 10.42
CA THR A 111 2.63 -1.03 11.56
C THR A 111 1.95 -1.40 12.88
N ASP A 112 2.53 -1.01 14.01
CA ASP A 112 1.93 -1.24 15.34
C ASP A 112 0.59 -0.52 15.51
N THR A 113 0.37 0.57 14.78
CA THR A 113 -0.83 1.41 14.89
C THR A 113 -1.89 1.00 13.87
N ASP A 114 -1.49 0.89 12.60
CA ASP A 114 -2.41 0.73 11.46
C ASP A 114 -1.72 0.05 10.27
N THR A 115 -2.54 -0.42 9.32
CA THR A 115 -2.10 -0.78 7.97
C THR A 115 -2.00 0.47 7.11
N VAL A 116 -0.80 0.73 6.57
CA VAL A 116 -0.47 1.95 5.84
C VAL A 116 0.09 1.60 4.47
N VAL A 117 -0.38 2.33 3.45
CA VAL A 117 0.16 2.27 2.09
C VAL A 117 1.23 3.36 1.93
N PHE A 118 2.38 2.96 1.42
CA PHE A 118 3.51 3.84 1.09
C PHE A 118 3.82 3.76 -0.40
N GLN A 119 4.22 4.87 -1.00
CA GLN A 119 4.85 4.83 -2.31
C GLN A 119 6.26 4.25 -2.20
N ALA A 120 6.63 3.47 -3.19
CA ALA A 120 7.97 2.93 -3.35
C ALA A 120 8.42 3.11 -4.80
N ALA A 121 9.67 3.54 -4.99
CA ALA A 121 10.25 3.55 -6.32
C ALA A 121 10.67 2.12 -6.72
N THR A 122 10.97 1.94 -8.01
CA THR A 122 11.28 0.64 -8.61
C THR A 122 12.37 -0.13 -7.86
N ASP A 123 13.36 0.56 -7.30
CA ASP A 123 14.46 -0.09 -6.58
C ASP A 123 13.99 -0.67 -5.24
N GLN A 124 13.16 0.05 -4.48
CA GLN A 124 12.54 -0.47 -3.25
C GLN A 124 11.59 -1.63 -3.55
N ILE A 125 10.83 -1.55 -4.65
CA ILE A 125 9.95 -2.63 -5.10
C ILE A 125 10.76 -3.90 -5.42
N LYS A 126 11.92 -3.78 -6.07
CA LYS A 126 12.81 -4.92 -6.33
C LYS A 126 13.30 -5.56 -5.03
N THR A 127 13.69 -4.77 -4.03
CA THR A 127 14.09 -5.31 -2.71
C THR A 127 12.96 -6.10 -2.04
N LEU A 128 11.70 -5.70 -2.26
CA LEU A 128 10.53 -6.38 -1.72
C LEU A 128 10.19 -7.70 -2.43
N GLN A 129 10.75 -7.97 -3.62
CA GLN A 129 10.50 -9.24 -4.34
C GLN A 129 11.10 -10.45 -3.60
N ASP A 130 12.13 -10.22 -2.80
CA ASP A 130 12.79 -11.25 -1.99
C ASP A 130 12.19 -11.38 -0.57
N ILE A 131 11.16 -10.58 -0.26
CA ILE A 131 10.50 -10.55 1.05
C ILE A 131 9.10 -11.12 0.89
N GLU A 132 8.76 -12.14 1.68
CA GLU A 132 7.44 -12.75 1.61
C GLU A 132 6.40 -11.92 2.37
N THR A 133 5.15 -11.93 1.90
CA THR A 133 4.02 -11.36 2.66
C THR A 133 3.94 -12.01 4.04
N GLY A 134 3.78 -11.20 5.08
CA GLY A 134 3.77 -11.61 6.48
C GLY A 134 5.12 -11.46 7.19
N GLU A 135 6.21 -11.21 6.45
CA GLU A 135 7.53 -10.99 7.04
C GLU A 135 7.67 -9.59 7.66
N LYS A 136 8.54 -9.49 8.67
CA LYS A 136 8.87 -8.22 9.30
C LYS A 136 9.86 -7.43 8.44
N VAL A 137 9.63 -6.13 8.34
CA VAL A 137 10.48 -5.20 7.59
C VAL A 137 10.83 -3.99 8.45
N ASP A 138 12.05 -3.48 8.26
CA ASP A 138 12.49 -2.18 8.72
C ASP A 138 12.60 -1.24 7.53
N PHE A 139 12.11 -0.02 7.67
CA PHE A 139 12.06 0.93 6.58
C PHE A 139 12.28 2.37 7.04
N THR A 140 12.72 3.20 6.09
CA THR A 140 12.79 4.65 6.22
C THR A 140 11.87 5.28 5.19
N TYR A 141 11.16 6.33 5.57
CA TYR A 141 10.26 7.05 4.69
C TYR A 141 10.29 8.55 4.93
N ILE A 142 9.80 9.31 3.96
CA ILE A 142 9.49 10.74 4.08
C ILE A 142 8.00 10.96 3.80
N VAL A 143 7.45 12.05 4.33
CA VAL A 143 6.11 12.52 4.03
C VAL A 143 6.23 13.74 3.13
N LYS A 144 5.58 13.67 1.96
CA LYS A 144 5.48 14.78 1.01
C LYS A 144 4.08 15.37 1.10
N GLU A 145 4.01 16.69 1.18
CA GLU A 145 2.77 17.43 1.03
C GLU A 145 2.60 17.83 -0.43
N LEU A 146 1.49 17.39 -1.03
CA LEU A 146 1.13 17.68 -2.41
C LEU A 146 -0.09 18.59 -2.41
N ASP A 147 -0.03 19.67 -3.18
CA ASP A 147 -1.21 20.49 -3.40
C ASP A 147 -2.05 19.84 -4.49
N THR A 148 -3.32 19.58 -4.20
CA THR A 148 -4.26 19.05 -5.18
C THR A 148 -5.31 20.10 -5.45
N ASP A 149 -5.53 20.40 -6.74
CA ASP A 149 -6.44 21.46 -7.18
C ASP A 149 -7.88 21.32 -6.61
N SER A 150 -8.26 20.11 -6.19
CA SER A 150 -9.62 19.79 -5.75
C SER A 150 -9.78 19.53 -4.25
N SER A 151 -8.73 19.11 -3.54
CA SER A 151 -8.84 18.68 -2.13
C SER A 151 -7.89 19.42 -1.19
N GLY A 152 -7.16 20.41 -1.70
CA GLY A 152 -6.11 21.09 -0.96
C GLY A 152 -4.90 20.19 -0.76
N LYS A 153 -4.21 20.35 0.37
CA LYS A 153 -2.95 19.68 0.65
C LYS A 153 -3.17 18.25 1.15
N VAL A 154 -2.62 17.28 0.42
CA VAL A 154 -2.64 15.86 0.79
C VAL A 154 -1.24 15.39 1.18
N GLN A 155 -1.17 14.46 2.13
CA GLN A 155 0.10 13.87 2.56
C GLN A 155 0.30 12.50 1.91
N GLN A 156 1.45 12.30 1.27
CA GLN A 156 1.86 11.03 0.70
C GLN A 156 3.16 10.54 1.35
N ARG A 157 3.19 9.27 1.74
CA ARG A 157 4.36 8.66 2.38
C ARG A 157 5.18 7.93 1.33
N TRP A 158 6.48 8.18 1.30
CA TRP A 158 7.40 7.63 0.31
C TRP A 158 8.53 6.89 1.00
N ILE A 159 8.68 5.60 0.73
CA ILE A 159 9.80 4.80 1.21
C ILE A 159 11.09 5.27 0.54
N THR A 160 12.10 5.58 1.35
CA THR A 160 13.46 5.86 0.89
C THR A 160 14.36 4.62 1.01
N SER A 161 14.10 3.74 1.97
CA SER A 161 14.78 2.46 2.15
C SER A 161 13.87 1.44 2.81
N ILE A 162 13.95 0.17 2.41
CA ILE A 162 13.23 -0.94 3.03
C ILE A 162 14.08 -2.20 2.96
N GLN A 163 14.02 -3.01 4.00
CA GLN A 163 14.70 -4.30 4.07
C GLN A 163 13.96 -5.23 5.01
N LYS A 164 14.21 -6.53 4.88
CA LYS A 164 13.75 -7.53 5.85
C LYS A 164 14.36 -7.23 7.22
N SER A 165 13.54 -7.24 8.26
CA SER A 165 14.01 -7.14 9.65
C SER A 165 14.83 -8.39 9.98
N SER A 166 15.96 -8.18 10.65
CA SER A 166 16.81 -9.29 11.14
C SER A 166 16.23 -9.98 12.36
#